data_AF-A0A1G0NVW7-F1
#
_entry.id   AF-A0A1G0NVW7-F1
#
_cell.length_a   1.000
_cell.length_b   1.000
_cell.length_c   1.000
_cell.angle_alpha   90.00
_cell.angle_beta   90.00
_cell.angle_gamma   90.00
#
_symmetry.space_group_name_H-M   'P 1'
#
loop_
_entity.id
_entity.type
_entity.pdbx_description
1 polymer ?
#
loop_
_entity_poly.entity_id
_entity_poly.type
_entity_poly.pdbx_seq_one_letter_code
_entity_poly.pdbx_strand_id
1 'polypeptide(L)'
;YFDIKEKLIVNFTHLTQIGGSSLTDKNIEVSKADFSNKRSLSRLGGIPSSYVPFRNANILSACVSWAEVVNAEAIFIGAVHEDSSGYPDCRPEFYKAFEKVIDIGTKPSTKIKIITPVIYLSKDEIVKKGIELDAPLHLTWSCYKNEDVACGVCDSCALRLRAFQKAGIEDPIEYKEKPDYLLQE
;
A
#
# COMPACT_ATOMS: atom_id res chain seq x y z
N TYR A 1 11.62 18.34 2.71
CA TYR A 1 10.39 17.81 3.34
C TYR A 1 10.70 17.01 4.60
N PHE A 2 11.52 15.95 4.60
CA PHE A 2 11.66 15.04 5.77
C PHE A 2 13.08 14.84 6.33
N ASP A 3 14.04 15.72 6.01
CA ASP A 3 15.42 15.64 6.51
C ASP A 3 16.04 14.23 6.49
N ILE A 4 15.92 13.56 5.33
CA ILE A 4 16.34 12.18 5.15
C ILE A 4 17.87 12.10 5.19
N LYS A 5 18.42 11.36 6.16
CA LYS A 5 19.87 11.17 6.32
C LYS A 5 20.47 10.22 5.29
N GLU A 6 19.79 9.10 5.05
CA GLU A 6 20.24 8.05 4.14
C GLU A 6 19.07 7.56 3.27
N LYS A 7 19.35 7.23 2.02
CA LYS A 7 18.36 6.76 1.05
C LYS A 7 18.92 5.59 0.25
N LEU A 8 18.19 4.47 0.27
CA LEU A 8 18.44 3.31 -0.59
C LEU A 8 17.26 3.12 -1.55
N ILE A 9 17.55 2.89 -2.83
CA ILE A 9 16.56 2.51 -3.85
C ILE A 9 16.74 1.02 -4.14
N VAL A 10 15.69 0.24 -3.90
CA VAL A 10 15.69 -1.21 -4.14
C VAL A 10 14.70 -1.54 -5.25
N ASN A 11 15.18 -2.24 -6.28
CA ASN A 11 14.35 -2.69 -7.39
C ASN A 11 13.91 -4.14 -7.16
N PHE A 12 12.60 -4.41 -7.25
CA PHE A 12 12.01 -5.75 -7.08
C PHE A 12 11.60 -6.37 -8.43
N THR A 13 12.48 -6.29 -9.44
CA THR A 13 12.18 -6.74 -10.82
C THR A 13 11.88 -8.23 -10.93
N HIS A 14 12.30 -9.03 -9.96
CA HIS A 14 11.93 -10.46 -9.88
C HIS A 14 10.42 -10.65 -9.72
N LEU A 15 9.70 -9.72 -9.10
CA LEU A 15 8.23 -9.80 -9.01
C LEU A 15 7.57 -9.69 -10.39
N THR A 16 8.13 -8.88 -11.30
CA THR A 16 7.71 -8.79 -12.70
C THR A 16 8.04 -10.08 -13.47
N GLN A 17 9.19 -10.70 -13.18
CA GLN A 17 9.55 -12.00 -13.80
C GLN A 17 8.65 -13.15 -13.33
N ILE A 18 8.22 -13.12 -12.06
CA ILE A 18 7.26 -14.08 -11.50
C ILE A 18 5.87 -13.87 -12.12
N GLY A 19 5.44 -12.61 -12.31
CA GLY A 19 4.15 -12.28 -12.92
C GLY A 19 2.96 -12.59 -12.00
N GLY A 20 1.82 -12.95 -12.60
CA GLY A 20 0.63 -13.42 -11.86
C GLY A 20 -0.30 -12.34 -11.30
N SER A 21 -0.05 -11.07 -11.62
CA SER A 21 -0.94 -9.95 -11.25
C SER A 21 -0.95 -8.88 -12.33
N SER A 22 -2.00 -8.06 -12.37
CA SER A 22 -2.08 -6.87 -13.25
C SER A 22 -1.01 -5.81 -12.97
N LEU A 23 -0.30 -5.88 -11.84
CA LEU A 23 0.78 -4.96 -11.49
C LEU A 23 2.17 -5.50 -11.87
N THR A 24 2.27 -6.80 -12.18
CA THR A 24 3.54 -7.47 -12.50
C THR A 24 3.55 -8.11 -13.88
N ASP A 25 2.39 -8.38 -14.47
CA ASP A 25 2.22 -8.99 -15.79
C ASP A 25 1.45 -8.05 -16.72
N LYS A 26 2.12 -7.63 -17.80
CA LYS A 26 1.56 -6.69 -18.79
C LYS A 26 0.40 -7.27 -19.60
N ASN A 27 0.21 -8.59 -19.58
CA ASN A 27 -0.90 -9.25 -20.27
C ASN A 27 -2.19 -9.27 -19.44
N ILE A 28 -2.13 -8.83 -18.18
CA ILE A 28 -3.29 -8.77 -17.28
C ILE A 28 -3.69 -7.30 -17.13
N GLU A 29 -4.87 -6.93 -17.61
CA GLU A 29 -5.35 -5.56 -17.51
C GLU A 29 -5.66 -5.15 -16.06
N VAL A 30 -5.39 -3.89 -15.74
CA VAL A 30 -5.85 -3.24 -14.51
C VAL A 30 -7.34 -2.95 -14.63
N SER A 31 -8.14 -3.61 -13.81
CA SER A 31 -9.60 -3.44 -13.76
C SER A 31 -10.00 -2.02 -13.35
N LYS A 32 -11.14 -1.57 -13.87
CA LYS A 32 -11.87 -0.42 -13.31
C LYS A 32 -12.52 -0.83 -11.99
N ALA A 33 -12.62 0.14 -11.08
CA ALA A 33 -13.33 -0.02 -9.83
C ALA A 33 -14.82 -0.25 -10.08
N ASP A 34 -15.36 -1.23 -9.37
CA ASP A 34 -16.78 -1.58 -9.41
C ASP A 34 -17.25 -1.80 -7.97
N PHE A 35 -17.79 -0.74 -7.36
CA PHE A 35 -18.36 -0.77 -6.02
C PHE A 35 -19.78 -1.37 -6.00
N SER A 36 -20.47 -1.44 -7.15
CA SER A 36 -21.82 -1.98 -7.27
C SER A 36 -21.85 -3.50 -7.05
N ASN A 37 -20.74 -4.16 -7.34
CA ASN A 37 -20.61 -5.60 -7.21
C ASN A 37 -19.57 -5.91 -6.14
N LYS A 38 -20.03 -6.24 -4.92
CA LYS A 38 -19.16 -6.63 -3.78
C LYS A 38 -18.21 -7.80 -4.13
N ARG A 39 -18.47 -8.55 -5.21
CA ARG A 39 -17.62 -9.62 -5.77
C ARG A 39 -16.58 -9.14 -6.81
N SER A 40 -16.62 -7.88 -7.23
CA SER A 40 -15.77 -7.34 -8.30
C SER A 40 -14.38 -6.90 -7.80
N LEU A 41 -14.25 -6.61 -6.51
CA LEU A 41 -12.95 -6.49 -5.84
C LEU A 41 -12.23 -7.85 -5.69
N SER A 42 -12.84 -8.95 -6.14
CA SER A 42 -12.44 -10.33 -5.81
C SER A 42 -12.65 -11.34 -6.93
N ARG A 43 -12.30 -10.99 -8.18
CA ARG A 43 -12.38 -11.95 -9.29
C ARG A 43 -11.16 -12.89 -9.26
N LEU A 44 -11.43 -14.17 -8.98
CA LEU A 44 -10.57 -15.29 -8.53
C LEU A 44 -10.54 -15.44 -6.99
N GLY A 45 -11.56 -16.13 -6.47
CA GLY A 45 -11.52 -16.69 -5.11
C GLY A 45 -11.48 -15.68 -3.95
N GLY A 46 -11.81 -14.40 -4.15
CA GLY A 46 -11.71 -13.40 -3.09
C GLY A 46 -10.65 -12.32 -3.33
N ILE A 47 -9.70 -12.55 -4.24
CA ILE A 47 -8.47 -11.76 -4.33
C ILE A 47 -8.48 -10.92 -5.62
N PRO A 48 -8.24 -9.59 -5.57
CA PRO A 48 -8.18 -8.76 -6.76
C PRO A 48 -6.98 -9.11 -7.65
N SER A 49 -7.12 -8.89 -8.96
CA SER A 49 -6.03 -9.11 -9.93
C SER A 49 -4.82 -8.21 -9.71
N SER A 50 -4.94 -7.14 -8.92
CA SER A 50 -3.85 -6.26 -8.51
C SER A 50 -3.03 -6.80 -7.33
N TYR A 51 -3.41 -7.95 -6.76
CA TYR A 51 -2.64 -8.63 -5.73
C TYR A 51 -1.32 -9.15 -6.30
N VAL A 52 -0.21 -8.67 -5.76
CA VAL A 52 1.11 -9.25 -6.03
C VAL A 52 1.41 -10.27 -4.94
N PRO A 53 1.54 -11.57 -5.26
CA PRO A 53 1.74 -12.61 -4.27
C PRO A 53 2.94 -12.35 -3.36
N PHE A 54 2.69 -12.29 -2.04
CA PHE A 54 3.72 -12.21 -1.00
C PHE A 54 4.73 -11.05 -1.18
N ARG A 55 4.27 -9.94 -1.77
CA ARG A 55 5.09 -8.77 -2.05
C ARG A 55 5.63 -8.13 -0.77
N ASN A 56 4.81 -8.00 0.28
CA ASN A 56 5.25 -7.28 1.48
C ASN A 56 6.40 -7.99 2.18
N ALA A 57 6.47 -9.32 2.13
CA ALA A 57 7.61 -10.07 2.66
C ALA A 57 8.91 -9.77 1.92
N ASN A 58 8.87 -9.65 0.58
CA ASN A 58 10.05 -9.28 -0.21
C ASN A 58 10.55 -7.87 0.16
N ILE A 59 9.63 -6.92 0.30
CA ILE A 59 9.94 -5.55 0.70
C ILE A 59 10.55 -5.52 2.11
N LEU A 60 9.90 -6.18 3.08
CA LEU A 60 10.39 -6.25 4.46
C LEU A 60 11.77 -6.90 4.54
N SER A 61 12.04 -7.98 3.80
CA SER A 61 13.36 -8.59 3.77
C SER A 61 14.45 -7.61 3.36
N ALA A 62 14.22 -6.81 2.30
CA ALA A 62 15.16 -5.78 1.89
C ALA A 62 15.32 -4.66 2.95
N CYS A 63 14.22 -4.24 3.57
CA CYS A 63 14.25 -3.26 4.66
C CYS A 63 15.05 -3.76 5.87
N VAL A 64 14.89 -5.03 6.26
CA VAL A 64 15.61 -5.65 7.39
C VAL A 64 17.10 -5.71 7.11
N SER A 65 17.51 -6.18 5.93
CA SER A 65 18.92 -6.21 5.55
C SER A 65 19.55 -4.82 5.59
N TRP A 66 18.83 -3.79 5.12
CA TRP A 66 19.34 -2.42 5.16
C TRP A 66 19.35 -1.85 6.59
N ALA A 67 18.30 -2.11 7.38
CA ALA A 67 18.19 -1.67 8.77
C ALA A 67 19.36 -2.18 9.63
N GLU A 68 19.83 -3.41 9.41
CA GLU A 68 21.04 -3.93 10.08
C GLU A 68 22.32 -3.17 9.72
N VAL A 69 22.44 -2.67 8.48
CA VAL A 69 23.62 -1.93 8.03
C VAL A 69 23.63 -0.52 8.63
N VAL A 70 22.47 0.13 8.69
CA VAL A 70 22.34 1.51 9.21
C VAL A 70 22.04 1.57 10.70
N ASN A 71 22.00 0.42 11.38
CA ASN A 71 21.66 0.27 12.80
C ASN A 71 20.30 0.90 13.16
N ALA A 72 19.30 0.74 12.28
CA ALA A 72 17.94 1.18 12.57
C ALA A 72 17.27 0.22 13.55
N GLU A 73 16.48 0.78 14.48
CA GLU A 73 15.75 0.01 15.50
C GLU A 73 14.29 -0.28 15.09
N ALA A 74 13.81 0.35 14.02
CA ALA A 74 12.45 0.22 13.57
C ALA A 74 12.30 0.35 12.04
N ILE A 75 11.34 -0.40 11.52
CA ILE A 75 10.82 -0.32 10.16
C ILE A 75 9.37 0.13 10.27
N PHE A 76 9.05 1.29 9.71
CA PHE A 76 7.68 1.77 9.59
C PHE A 76 7.09 1.33 8.26
N ILE A 77 5.89 0.74 8.28
CA ILE A 77 5.17 0.35 7.07
C ILE A 77 3.69 0.77 7.13
N GLY A 78 3.24 1.47 6.09
CA GLY A 78 1.88 1.98 5.95
C GLY A 78 0.86 0.92 5.51
N ALA A 79 0.84 -0.23 6.18
CA ALA A 79 -0.13 -1.29 5.92
C ALA A 79 -1.51 -0.95 6.50
N VAL A 80 -2.58 -1.41 5.85
CA VAL A 80 -3.97 -1.20 6.29
C VAL A 80 -4.72 -2.53 6.24
N HIS A 81 -5.35 -2.92 7.35
CA HIS A 81 -6.06 -4.20 7.48
C HIS A 81 -7.49 -4.14 6.94
N GLU A 82 -8.27 -3.14 7.38
CA GLU A 82 -9.75 -3.10 7.29
C GLU A 82 -10.29 -3.03 5.86
N ASP A 83 -9.50 -2.48 4.92
CA ASP A 83 -9.87 -2.31 3.51
C ASP A 83 -9.01 -3.14 2.55
N SER A 84 -8.12 -3.99 3.04
CA SER A 84 -7.40 -4.90 2.17
C SER A 84 -8.38 -5.95 1.69
N SER A 85 -8.87 -5.85 0.45
CA SER A 85 -8.83 -6.84 -0.65
C SER A 85 -8.52 -8.33 -0.37
N GLY A 86 -8.63 -8.82 0.87
CA GLY A 86 -8.24 -10.15 1.31
C GLY A 86 -6.72 -10.40 1.38
N TYR A 87 -5.85 -9.37 1.37
CA TYR A 87 -4.40 -9.58 1.28
C TYR A 87 -3.82 -10.20 2.56
N PRO A 88 -3.30 -11.45 2.51
CA PRO A 88 -2.82 -12.14 3.69
C PRO A 88 -1.67 -11.43 4.41
N ASP A 89 -0.82 -10.75 3.65
CA ASP A 89 0.42 -10.08 4.06
C ASP A 89 0.23 -8.62 4.49
N CYS A 90 -1.02 -8.17 4.67
CA CYS A 90 -1.36 -6.88 5.27
C CYS A 90 -1.93 -6.99 6.70
N ARG A 91 -2.03 -8.21 7.24
CA ARG A 91 -2.66 -8.46 8.54
C ARG A 91 -1.69 -8.27 9.71
N PRO A 92 -2.15 -7.84 10.90
CA PRO A 92 -1.30 -7.70 12.08
C PRO A 92 -0.51 -8.96 12.43
N GLU A 93 -1.11 -10.15 12.24
CA GLU A 93 -0.47 -11.44 12.53
C GLU A 93 0.72 -11.71 11.61
N PHE A 94 0.65 -11.26 10.34
CA PHE A 94 1.77 -11.37 9.41
C PHE A 94 2.96 -10.56 9.91
N TYR A 95 2.76 -9.29 10.28
CA TYR A 95 3.84 -8.45 10.79
C TYR A 95 4.43 -8.97 12.10
N LYS A 96 3.58 -9.43 13.03
CA LYS A 96 4.03 -10.08 14.28
C LYS A 96 4.82 -11.36 14.03
N ALA A 97 4.44 -12.15 13.03
CA ALA A 97 5.20 -13.33 12.63
C ALA A 97 6.53 -12.94 11.98
N PHE A 98 6.54 -11.91 11.14
CA PHE A 98 7.73 -11.42 10.47
C PHE A 98 8.74 -10.83 11.47
N GLU A 99 8.30 -10.12 12.51
CA GLU A 99 9.18 -9.68 13.61
C GLU A 99 9.92 -10.85 14.28
N LYS A 100 9.27 -12.02 14.44
CA LYS A 100 9.96 -13.22 14.95
C LYS A 100 11.03 -13.72 13.98
N VAL A 101 10.78 -13.64 12.67
CA VAL A 101 11.77 -13.98 11.64
C VAL A 101 12.97 -13.04 11.75
N ILE A 102 12.73 -11.74 11.98
CA ILE A 102 13.80 -10.75 12.22
C ILE A 102 14.61 -11.11 13.46
N ASP A 103 13.93 -11.33 14.60
CA ASP A 103 14.59 -11.63 15.89
C ASP A 103 15.48 -12.88 15.83
N ILE A 104 15.12 -13.87 14.99
CA ILE A 104 15.87 -15.12 14.81
C ILE A 104 16.93 -15.00 13.71
N GLY A 105 16.62 -14.27 12.63
CA GLY A 105 17.41 -14.25 11.40
C GLY A 105 18.50 -13.18 11.34
N THR A 106 18.47 -12.21 12.24
CA THR A 106 19.46 -11.11 12.31
C THR A 106 20.52 -11.35 13.38
N LYS A 107 21.55 -10.49 13.44
CA LYS A 107 22.61 -10.62 14.47
C LYS A 107 22.01 -10.55 15.89
N PRO A 108 22.61 -11.21 16.90
CA PRO A 108 22.06 -11.19 18.27
C PRO A 108 21.87 -9.80 18.89
N SER A 109 22.69 -8.82 18.48
CA SER A 109 22.59 -7.42 18.92
C SER A 109 21.53 -6.62 18.15
N THR A 110 21.02 -7.12 17.03
CA THR A 110 20.00 -6.46 16.23
C THR A 110 18.66 -6.52 16.97
N LYS A 111 18.00 -5.36 17.07
CA LYS A 111 16.65 -5.20 17.62
C LYS A 111 15.86 -4.30 16.70
N ILE A 112 15.20 -4.89 15.71
CA ILE A 112 14.36 -4.17 14.75
C ILE A 112 12.89 -4.48 15.04
N LYS A 113 12.08 -3.44 15.22
CA LYS A 113 10.62 -3.54 15.33
C LYS A 113 9.93 -3.17 14.04
N ILE A 114 8.82 -3.83 13.73
CA ILE A 114 7.93 -3.43 12.64
C ILE A 114 6.78 -2.62 13.25
N ILE A 115 6.69 -1.36 12.82
CA ILE A 115 5.66 -0.42 13.28
C ILE A 115 4.67 -0.20 12.13
N THR A 116 3.40 -0.47 12.40
CA THR A 116 2.30 -0.38 11.44
C THR A 116 1.29 0.69 11.89
N PRO A 117 1.64 1.98 11.80
CA PRO A 117 0.93 3.06 12.52
C PRO A 117 -0.52 3.27 12.07
N VAL A 118 -0.89 2.77 10.89
CA VAL A 118 -2.20 2.99 10.27
C VAL A 118 -2.98 1.69 10.04
N ILE A 119 -2.54 0.57 10.61
CA ILE A 119 -3.09 -0.76 10.29
C ILE A 119 -4.56 -0.94 10.65
N TYR A 120 -5.01 -0.25 11.69
CA TYR A 120 -6.39 -0.27 12.18
C TYR A 120 -7.17 0.99 11.80
N LEU A 121 -6.61 1.87 10.98
CA LEU A 121 -7.31 3.06 10.51
C LEU A 121 -8.07 2.74 9.22
N SER A 122 -9.27 3.28 9.09
CA SER A 122 -9.95 3.36 7.80
C SER A 122 -9.19 4.31 6.86
N LYS A 123 -9.44 4.23 5.55
CA LYS A 123 -8.78 5.15 4.61
C LYS A 123 -9.15 6.62 4.84
N ASP A 124 -10.38 6.91 5.24
CA ASP A 124 -10.77 8.30 5.53
C ASP A 124 -10.14 8.81 6.84
N GLU A 125 -9.94 7.95 7.83
CA GLU A 125 -9.14 8.27 9.02
C GLU A 125 -7.68 8.53 8.67
N ILE A 126 -7.09 7.76 7.73
CA ILE A 126 -5.73 8.01 7.23
C ILE A 126 -5.64 9.38 6.54
N VAL A 127 -6.64 9.75 5.73
CA VAL A 127 -6.69 11.09 5.11
C VAL A 127 -6.73 12.17 6.18
N LYS A 128 -7.65 12.06 7.15
CA LYS A 128 -7.77 13.02 8.26
C LYS A 128 -6.47 13.12 9.06
N LYS A 129 -5.83 11.99 9.34
CA LYS A 129 -4.54 11.95 10.05
C LYS A 129 -3.41 12.58 9.25
N GLY A 130 -3.39 12.37 7.94
CA GLY A 130 -2.45 13.03 7.03
C GLY A 130 -2.58 14.54 7.07
N ILE A 131 -3.80 15.07 7.05
CA ILE A 131 -4.06 16.52 7.17
C ILE A 131 -3.66 17.04 8.56
N GLU A 132 -4.02 16.35 9.64
CA GLU A 132 -3.64 16.71 11.01
C GLU A 132 -2.11 16.86 11.16
N LEU A 133 -1.34 16.01 10.49
CA LEU A 133 0.11 15.97 10.54
C LEU A 133 0.80 16.86 9.49
N ASP A 134 0.04 17.62 8.70
CA ASP A 134 0.54 18.39 7.55
C ASP A 134 1.38 17.51 6.58
N ALA A 135 0.93 16.27 6.37
CA ALA A 135 1.55 15.36 5.43
C ALA A 135 1.40 15.91 4.00
N PRO A 136 2.44 15.85 3.14
CA PRO A 136 2.40 16.39 1.80
C PRO A 136 1.61 15.49 0.85
N LEU A 137 0.29 15.37 1.06
CA LEU A 137 -0.60 14.49 0.29
C LEU A 137 -0.64 14.82 -1.21
N HIS A 138 -0.31 16.07 -1.57
CA HIS A 138 -0.13 16.52 -2.96
C HIS A 138 1.08 15.90 -3.68
N LEU A 139 2.05 15.33 -2.95
CA LEU A 139 3.22 14.63 -3.51
C LEU A 139 3.03 13.11 -3.56
N THR A 140 1.85 12.60 -3.22
CA THR A 140 1.60 11.16 -3.11
C THR A 140 0.90 10.62 -4.35
N TRP A 141 1.11 9.33 -4.64
CA TRP A 141 0.54 8.66 -5.81
C TRP A 141 -0.13 7.35 -5.44
N SER A 142 -1.22 7.00 -6.14
CA SER A 142 -1.93 5.74 -5.93
C SER A 142 -2.36 5.05 -7.23
N CYS A 143 -2.33 5.73 -8.38
CA CYS A 143 -2.85 5.17 -9.62
C CYS A 143 -2.03 3.94 -10.09
N TYR A 144 -2.72 2.86 -10.44
CA TYR A 144 -2.09 1.66 -11.01
C TYR A 144 -1.93 1.74 -12.54
N LYS A 145 -2.65 2.64 -13.21
CA LYS A 145 -2.74 2.66 -14.68
C LYS A 145 -1.81 3.68 -15.33
N ASN A 146 -1.61 4.82 -14.69
CA ASN A 146 -0.88 5.96 -15.23
C ASN A 146 0.22 6.39 -14.26
N GLU A 147 1.17 7.18 -14.76
CA GLU A 147 2.29 7.76 -13.99
C GLU A 147 2.35 9.30 -14.13
N ASP A 148 1.50 9.90 -14.96
CA ASP A 148 1.42 11.34 -15.25
C ASP A 148 0.25 12.02 -14.51
N VAL A 149 -0.98 11.59 -14.83
CA VAL A 149 -2.24 12.08 -14.25
C VAL A 149 -3.06 10.87 -13.83
N ALA A 150 -3.53 10.86 -12.58
CA ALA A 150 -4.21 9.70 -12.01
C ALA A 150 -5.49 9.41 -12.81
N CYS A 151 -5.75 8.13 -13.11
CA CYS A 151 -6.86 7.80 -14.01
C CYS A 151 -8.25 8.03 -13.38
N GLY A 152 -8.35 8.10 -12.05
CA GLY A 152 -9.62 8.26 -11.34
C GLY A 152 -10.44 6.98 -11.18
N VAL A 153 -10.28 6.02 -12.09
CA VAL A 153 -11.21 4.89 -12.24
C VAL A 153 -10.66 3.50 -11.89
N CYS A 154 -9.36 3.32 -11.69
CA CYS A 154 -8.81 2.05 -11.21
C CYS A 154 -9.11 1.86 -9.72
N ASP A 155 -9.10 0.62 -9.22
CA ASP A 155 -9.39 0.30 -7.81
C ASP A 155 -8.69 1.23 -6.81
N SER A 156 -7.38 1.43 -6.99
CA SER A 156 -6.59 2.28 -6.08
C SER A 156 -6.96 3.77 -6.14
N CYS A 157 -7.25 4.32 -7.32
CA CYS A 157 -7.75 5.70 -7.45
C CYS A 157 -9.12 5.84 -6.80
N ALA A 158 -10.00 4.87 -7.02
CA ALA A 158 -11.35 4.88 -6.51
C ALA A 158 -11.37 4.82 -4.98
N LEU A 159 -10.55 3.95 -4.37
CA LEU A 159 -10.36 3.87 -2.92
C LEU A 159 -9.82 5.19 -2.34
N ARG A 160 -8.85 5.83 -3.02
CA ARG A 160 -8.30 7.12 -2.61
C ARG A 160 -9.36 8.23 -2.68
N LEU A 161 -9.99 8.42 -3.84
CA LEU A 161 -11.02 9.44 -4.04
C LEU A 161 -12.17 9.29 -3.04
N ARG A 162 -12.64 8.06 -2.83
CA ARG A 162 -13.69 7.77 -1.84
C ARG A 162 -13.25 8.12 -0.41
N ALA A 163 -12.00 7.85 -0.04
CA ALA A 163 -11.48 8.20 1.28
C ALA A 163 -11.46 9.72 1.52
N PHE A 164 -11.01 10.49 0.52
CA PHE A 164 -11.05 11.95 0.57
C PHE A 164 -12.48 12.49 0.64
N GLN A 165 -13.39 11.95 -0.18
CA GLN A 165 -14.81 12.31 -0.16
C GLN A 165 -15.46 12.02 1.21
N LYS A 166 -15.22 10.83 1.79
CA LYS A 166 -15.70 10.49 3.15
C LYS A 166 -15.11 11.41 4.22
N ALA A 167 -13.89 11.88 4.02
CA ALA A 167 -13.23 12.81 4.92
C ALA A 167 -13.74 14.26 4.77
N GLY A 168 -14.56 14.56 3.75
CA GLY A 168 -15.01 15.92 3.44
C GLY A 168 -13.88 16.83 2.96
N ILE A 169 -12.80 16.26 2.42
CA ILE A 169 -11.59 16.96 1.99
C ILE A 169 -11.39 16.72 0.51
N GLU A 170 -11.05 17.77 -0.24
CA GLU A 170 -10.67 17.62 -1.64
C GLU A 170 -9.27 16.99 -1.75
N ASP A 171 -9.15 15.93 -2.55
CA ASP A 171 -7.85 15.34 -2.87
C ASP A 171 -7.00 16.31 -3.69
N PRO A 172 -5.77 16.65 -3.25
CA PRO A 172 -4.96 17.68 -3.88
C PRO A 172 -4.27 17.27 -5.18
N ILE A 173 -4.38 16.01 -5.63
CA ILE A 173 -3.77 15.56 -6.89
C ILE A 173 -4.73 15.65 -8.08
N GLU A 174 -4.17 15.70 -9.30
CA GLU A 174 -4.94 15.74 -10.53
C GLU A 174 -5.44 14.36 -10.97
N TYR A 175 -6.63 14.36 -11.57
CA TYR A 175 -7.29 13.17 -12.09
C TYR A 175 -7.84 13.39 -13.50
N LYS A 176 -7.73 12.37 -14.37
CA LYS A 176 -8.36 12.37 -15.71
C LYS A 176 -9.89 12.32 -15.60
N GLU A 177 -10.38 11.56 -14.65
CA GLU A 177 -11.80 11.45 -14.28
C GLU A 177 -11.89 11.61 -12.76
N LYS A 178 -12.86 12.38 -12.23
CA LYS A 178 -13.04 12.54 -10.77
C LYS A 178 -14.46 12.10 -10.36
N PRO A 179 -14.78 10.79 -10.40
CA PRO A 179 -16.12 10.31 -10.06
C PRO A 179 -16.46 10.57 -8.59
N ASP A 180 -17.75 10.78 -8.30
CA ASP A 180 -18.27 10.71 -6.94
C ASP A 180 -18.50 9.24 -6.57
N TYR A 181 -17.72 8.74 -5.60
CA TYR A 181 -17.78 7.36 -5.13
C TYR A 181 -18.60 7.20 -3.84
N LEU A 182 -19.19 8.28 -3.32
CA LEU A 182 -20.20 8.20 -2.25
C LEU A 182 -21.60 7.93 -2.82
N LEU A 183 -21.88 8.39 -4.04
CA LEU A 183 -23.19 8.22 -4.71
C LEU A 183 -23.40 6.83 -5.34
N GLN A 184 -22.44 5.91 -5.22
CA GLN A 184 -22.45 4.57 -5.82
C GLN A 184 -22.69 3.43 -4.80
N GLU A 185 -23.15 3.77 -3.59
CA GLU A 185 -23.56 2.82 -2.53
C GLU A 185 -25.03 2.40 -2.62
#